data_AF-A0A7C0Y9T9-F1
#
_entry.id   AF-A0A7C0Y9T9-F1
#
_cell.length_a   1.000
_cell.length_b   1.000
_cell.length_c   1.000
_cell.angle_alpha   90.00
_cell.angle_beta   90.00
_cell.angle_gamma   90.00
#
_symmetry.space_group_name_H-M   'P 1'
#
loop_
_entity.id
_entity.type
_entity.pdbx_description
1 polymer ?
#
loop_
_entity_poly.entity_id
_entity_poly.type
_entity_poly.pdbx_seq_one_letter_code
_entity_poly.pdbx_strand_id
1 'polypeptide(L)'
;MALLKLIFLFFFLVFLLKKRWLLGHALFLSAILCGLIQNLSILQICFSFITAITYKQNLLLACVIISILIFAHSLEKTGYIRHIIDVFQGVFPWPRLNLMILPALIGLLPMPGGAIFSAPFIEEIAKHYKIPRTQQAIINYWFRHSWEYSWPLYPGLLLTVHLGQVGLFELAIIDLPIMILSFLFGYIFFLSPVK
;
A
#
# COMPACT_ATOMS: atom_id res chain seq x y z
N MET A 1 23.16 6.84 21.83
CA MET A 1 22.91 5.40 22.07
C MET A 1 21.57 4.90 21.51
N ALA A 2 20.44 5.60 21.71
CA ALA A 2 19.13 5.15 21.20
C ALA A 2 19.10 4.93 19.67
N LEU A 3 19.70 5.85 18.90
CA LEU A 3 19.78 5.75 17.44
C LEU A 3 20.53 4.48 16.96
N LEU A 4 21.64 4.13 17.62
CA LEU A 4 22.41 2.91 17.31
C LEU A 4 21.58 1.64 17.54
N LYS A 5 20.79 1.59 18.63
CA LYS A 5 19.87 0.49 18.92
C LYS A 5 18.79 0.35 17.83
N LEU A 6 18.25 1.48 17.38
CA LEU A 6 17.24 1.55 16.33
C LEU A 6 17.79 1.08 14.97
N ILE A 7 18.99 1.56 14.61
CA ILE A 7 19.71 1.14 13.40
C ILE A 7 19.96 -0.37 13.44
N PHE A 8 20.42 -0.90 14.57
CA PHE A 8 20.62 -2.34 14.74
C PHE A 8 19.33 -3.14 14.55
N LEU A 9 18.21 -2.71 15.17
CA LEU A 9 16.91 -3.35 15.01
C LEU A 9 16.41 -3.32 13.55
N PHE A 10 16.63 -2.21 12.86
CA PHE A 10 16.29 -2.09 11.44
C PHE A 10 17.10 -3.07 10.59
N PHE A 11 18.42 -3.14 10.78
CA PHE A 11 19.26 -4.11 10.06
C PHE A 11 18.89 -5.56 10.39
N PHE A 12 18.52 -5.85 11.64
CA PHE A 12 18.04 -7.17 12.04
C PHE A 12 16.74 -7.54 11.31
N LEU A 13 15.76 -6.63 11.26
CA LEU A 13 14.53 -6.82 10.49
C LEU A 13 14.83 -7.11 9.01
N VAL A 14 15.66 -6.28 8.38
CA VAL A 14 16.07 -6.45 6.98
C VAL A 14 16.80 -7.77 6.75
N PHE A 15 17.65 -8.19 7.70
CA PHE A 15 18.34 -9.48 7.65
C PHE A 15 17.35 -10.66 7.66
N LEU A 16 16.33 -10.64 8.53
CA LEU A 16 15.29 -11.67 8.57
C LEU A 16 14.50 -11.72 7.26
N LEU A 17 14.12 -10.56 6.71
CA LEU A 17 13.42 -10.48 5.42
C LEU A 17 14.29 -11.01 4.27
N LYS A 18 15.61 -10.73 4.26
CA LYS A 18 16.55 -11.29 3.28
C LYS A 18 16.63 -12.82 3.37
N LYS A 19 16.42 -13.40 4.55
CA LYS A 19 16.32 -14.85 4.78
C LYS A 19 14.96 -15.44 4.39
N ARG A 20 14.10 -14.69 3.69
CA ARG A 20 12.76 -15.11 3.24
C ARG A 20 11.79 -15.45 4.38
N TRP A 21 12.01 -14.88 5.57
CA TRP A 21 11.01 -14.95 6.63
C TRP A 21 9.77 -14.14 6.23
N LEU A 22 8.59 -14.64 6.59
CA LEU A 22 7.35 -13.89 6.42
C LEU A 22 7.40 -12.59 7.24
N LEU A 23 6.91 -11.49 6.68
CA LEU A 23 6.98 -10.16 7.29
C LEU A 23 6.47 -10.13 8.73
N GLY A 24 5.34 -10.78 9.01
CA GLY A 24 4.77 -10.85 10.36
C GLY A 24 5.70 -11.49 11.39
N HIS A 25 6.41 -12.57 11.02
CA HIS A 25 7.35 -13.24 11.91
C HIS A 25 8.60 -12.39 12.14
N ALA A 26 9.08 -11.74 11.08
CA ALA A 26 10.23 -10.84 11.16
C ALA A 26 9.96 -9.64 12.07
N LEU A 27 8.77 -9.04 11.96
CA LEU A 27 8.32 -7.96 12.84
C LEU A 27 8.15 -8.44 14.29
N PHE A 28 7.56 -9.60 14.51
CA PHE A 28 7.35 -10.17 15.84
C PHE A 28 8.68 -10.43 16.57
N LEU A 29 9.65 -11.07 15.90
CA LEU A 29 10.97 -11.31 16.48
C LEU A 29 11.74 -10.00 16.72
N SER A 30 11.62 -9.04 15.81
CA SER A 30 12.24 -7.71 15.97
C SER A 30 11.64 -6.97 17.17
N ALA A 31 10.34 -7.12 17.44
CA ALA A 31 9.68 -6.54 18.61
C ALA A 31 10.15 -7.18 19.93
N ILE A 32 10.33 -8.51 19.98
CA ILE A 32 10.91 -9.20 21.14
C ILE A 32 12.34 -8.69 21.39
N LEU A 33 13.17 -8.65 20.34
CA LEU A 33 14.52 -8.15 20.43
C LEU A 33 14.57 -6.68 20.89
N CYS A 34 13.63 -5.86 20.43
CA CYS A 34 13.49 -4.48 20.88
C CYS A 34 13.24 -4.39 22.40
N GLY A 35 12.36 -5.24 22.94
CA GLY A 35 12.12 -5.32 24.38
C GLY A 35 13.38 -5.72 25.16
N LEU A 36 14.11 -6.73 24.67
CA LEU A 36 15.37 -7.18 25.28
C LEU A 36 16.45 -6.09 25.28
N ILE A 37 16.61 -5.37 24.16
CA ILE A 37 17.58 -4.26 24.03
C ILE A 37 17.24 -3.06 24.94
N GLN A 38 15.96 -2.92 25.30
CA GLN A 38 15.47 -1.93 26.26
C GLN A 38 15.55 -2.42 27.71
N ASN A 39 16.16 -3.59 27.96
CA ASN A 39 16.30 -4.22 29.28
C ASN A 39 14.95 -4.54 29.94
N LEU A 40 13.91 -4.81 29.14
CA LEU A 40 12.64 -5.33 29.68
C LEU A 40 12.84 -6.79 30.10
N SER A 41 12.28 -7.15 31.25
CA SER A 41 12.23 -8.55 31.68
C SER A 41 11.30 -9.35 30.76
N ILE A 42 11.50 -10.67 30.67
CA ILE A 42 10.64 -11.55 29.87
C ILE A 42 9.17 -11.40 30.27
N LEU A 43 8.89 -11.23 31.57
CA LEU A 43 7.53 -11.02 32.07
C LEU A 43 6.94 -9.69 31.59
N GLN A 44 7.73 -8.62 31.53
CA GLN A 44 7.30 -7.33 30.97
C GLN A 44 7.04 -7.41 29.46
N ILE A 45 7.83 -8.18 28.71
CA ILE A 45 7.62 -8.42 27.28
C ILE A 45 6.30 -9.19 27.07
N CYS A 46 6.06 -10.26 27.85
CA CYS A 46 4.80 -11.01 27.80
C CYS A 46 3.60 -10.13 28.17
N PHE A 47 3.70 -9.32 29.22
CA PHE A 47 2.64 -8.39 29.60
C PHE A 47 2.37 -7.38 28.48
N SER A 48 3.41 -6.78 27.91
CA SER A 48 3.29 -5.84 26.78
C SER A 48 2.64 -6.49 25.56
N PHE A 49 2.96 -7.75 25.27
CA PHE A 49 2.32 -8.52 24.20
C PHE A 49 0.82 -8.71 24.47
N ILE A 50 0.45 -9.16 25.67
CA ILE A 50 -0.96 -9.36 26.06
C ILE A 50 -1.71 -8.02 25.99
N THR A 51 -1.13 -6.95 26.54
CA THR A 51 -1.71 -5.60 26.44
C THR A 51 -1.88 -5.18 24.99
N ALA A 52 -0.88 -5.39 24.12
CA ALA A 52 -0.95 -5.01 22.71
C ALA A 52 -2.09 -5.73 21.96
N ILE A 53 -2.31 -7.03 22.20
CA ILE A 53 -3.38 -7.79 21.52
C ILE A 53 -4.77 -7.56 22.14
N THR A 54 -4.85 -7.11 23.39
CA THR A 54 -6.13 -6.81 24.08
C THR A 54 -6.51 -5.33 24.02
N TYR A 55 -5.58 -4.47 23.61
CA TYR A 55 -5.81 -3.04 23.53
C TYR A 55 -6.91 -2.72 22.51
N LYS A 56 -7.96 -2.04 22.97
CA LYS A 56 -9.18 -1.78 22.20
C LYS A 56 -8.89 -1.11 20.85
N GLN A 57 -7.99 -0.14 20.82
CA GLN A 57 -7.67 0.61 19.60
C GLN A 57 -6.92 -0.27 18.58
N ASN A 58 -6.03 -1.15 19.03
CA ASN A 58 -5.34 -2.11 18.14
C ASN A 58 -6.33 -3.11 17.55
N LEU A 59 -7.28 -3.60 18.36
CA LEU A 59 -8.34 -4.48 17.91
C LEU A 59 -9.27 -3.79 16.90
N LEU A 60 -9.65 -2.54 17.15
CA LEU A 60 -10.45 -1.75 16.21
C LEU A 60 -9.70 -1.54 14.89
N LEU A 61 -8.42 -1.18 14.93
CA LEU A 61 -7.59 -1.04 13.73
C LEU A 61 -7.52 -2.37 12.95
N ALA A 62 -7.30 -3.48 13.63
CA ALA A 62 -7.28 -4.80 13.01
C ALA A 62 -8.64 -5.13 12.36
N CYS A 63 -9.75 -4.89 13.04
CA CYS A 63 -11.09 -5.06 12.49
C CYS A 63 -11.31 -4.21 11.24
N VAL A 64 -10.92 -2.92 11.26
CA VAL A 64 -11.04 -2.02 10.11
C VAL A 64 -10.24 -2.55 8.92
N ILE A 65 -8.96 -2.91 9.13
CA ILE A 65 -8.11 -3.44 8.06
C ILE A 65 -8.71 -4.73 7.49
N ILE A 66 -9.16 -5.65 8.33
CA ILE A 66 -9.80 -6.90 7.90
C ILE A 66 -11.08 -6.61 7.09
N SER A 67 -11.94 -5.71 7.57
CA SER A 67 -13.16 -5.32 6.86
C SER A 67 -12.87 -4.71 5.49
N ILE A 68 -11.85 -3.86 5.38
CA ILE A 68 -11.43 -3.28 4.09
C ILE A 68 -10.93 -4.38 3.15
N LEU A 69 -10.14 -5.33 3.64
CA LEU A 69 -9.65 -6.45 2.84
C LEU A 69 -10.79 -7.37 2.39
N ILE A 70 -11.77 -7.65 3.26
CA ILE A 70 -12.99 -8.41 2.91
C ILE A 70 -13.79 -7.66 1.85
N PHE A 71 -13.93 -6.34 1.98
CA PHE A 71 -14.63 -5.50 1.01
C PHE A 71 -13.94 -5.53 -0.37
N ALA A 72 -12.63 -5.28 -0.40
CA ALA A 72 -11.85 -5.31 -1.63
C ALA A 72 -11.90 -6.71 -2.29
N HIS A 73 -11.74 -7.77 -1.51
CA HIS A 73 -11.81 -9.15 -2.01
C HIS A 73 -13.21 -9.50 -2.52
N SER A 74 -14.26 -9.04 -1.85
CA SER A 74 -15.65 -9.24 -2.29
C SER A 74 -15.90 -8.59 -3.65
N LEU A 75 -15.47 -7.34 -3.84
CA LEU A 75 -15.62 -6.63 -5.12
C LEU A 75 -14.84 -7.30 -6.27
N GLU A 76 -13.66 -7.81 -5.97
CA GLU A 76 -12.86 -8.58 -6.94
C GLU A 76 -13.57 -9.89 -7.31
N LYS A 77 -13.98 -10.68 -6.32
CA LYS A 77 -14.61 -12.00 -6.52
C LYS A 77 -15.94 -11.94 -7.25
N THR A 78 -16.72 -10.90 -7.00
CA THR A 78 -18.02 -10.68 -7.65
C THR A 78 -17.90 -10.10 -9.06
N GLY A 79 -16.69 -9.78 -9.52
CA GLY A 79 -16.44 -9.22 -10.85
C GLY A 79 -16.80 -7.75 -10.99
N TYR A 80 -17.20 -7.05 -9.92
CA TYR A 80 -17.56 -5.63 -9.97
C TYR A 80 -16.39 -4.75 -10.41
N ILE A 81 -15.17 -5.03 -9.91
CA ILE A 81 -13.98 -4.27 -10.34
C ILE A 81 -13.75 -4.45 -11.85
N ARG A 82 -13.91 -5.67 -12.36
CA ARG A 82 -13.76 -5.95 -13.79
C ARG A 82 -14.81 -5.19 -14.60
N HIS A 83 -16.07 -5.24 -14.18
CA HIS A 83 -17.16 -4.51 -14.83
C HIS A 83 -16.92 -2.99 -14.84
N ILE A 84 -16.42 -2.41 -13.74
CA ILE A 84 -16.06 -0.98 -13.68
C ILE A 84 -14.98 -0.67 -14.72
N ILE A 85 -13.94 -1.49 -14.81
CA ILE A 85 -12.85 -1.26 -15.77
C ILE A 85 -13.34 -1.39 -17.21
N ASP A 86 -14.12 -2.42 -17.52
CA ASP A 86 -14.64 -2.67 -18.87
C ASP A 86 -15.51 -1.49 -19.35
N VAL A 87 -16.28 -0.86 -18.44
CA VAL A 87 -17.07 0.35 -18.75
C VAL A 87 -16.21 1.60 -18.88
N PHE A 88 -15.15 1.73 -18.07
CA PHE A 88 -14.25 2.89 -18.09
C PHE A 88 -13.24 2.86 -19.24
N GLN A 89 -12.99 1.67 -19.81
CA GLN A 89 -12.06 1.50 -20.91
C GLN A 89 -12.54 2.28 -22.15
N GLY A 90 -11.69 3.19 -22.65
CA GLY A 90 -12.03 3.99 -23.83
C GLY A 90 -12.94 5.20 -23.56
N VAL A 91 -13.27 5.49 -22.29
CA VAL A 91 -14.01 6.72 -21.93
C VAL A 91 -13.27 7.98 -22.37
N PHE A 92 -11.94 7.99 -22.28
CA PHE A 92 -11.14 9.11 -22.78
C PHE A 92 -10.61 8.81 -24.18
N PRO A 93 -10.68 9.80 -25.09
CA PRO A 93 -10.07 9.69 -26.42
C PRO A 93 -8.53 9.65 -26.35
N TRP A 94 -7.95 10.04 -25.21
CA TRP A 94 -6.50 10.12 -25.02
C TRP A 94 -5.94 8.85 -24.34
N PRO A 95 -5.08 8.08 -25.04
CA PRO A 95 -4.52 6.82 -24.54
C PRO A 95 -3.72 6.98 -23.25
N ARG A 96 -2.99 8.10 -23.13
CA ARG A 96 -2.19 8.42 -21.94
C ARG A 96 -3.06 8.53 -20.70
N LEU A 97 -4.28 9.09 -20.81
CA LEU A 97 -5.20 9.16 -19.68
C LEU A 97 -5.76 7.78 -19.34
N ASN A 98 -6.09 6.95 -20.31
CA ASN A 98 -6.54 5.58 -20.04
C ASN A 98 -5.45 4.75 -19.34
N LEU A 99 -4.18 4.90 -19.75
CA LEU A 99 -3.02 4.27 -19.10
C LEU A 99 -2.79 4.74 -17.66
N MET A 100 -3.24 5.96 -17.31
CA MET A 100 -3.19 6.51 -15.97
C MET A 100 -4.35 6.07 -15.09
N ILE A 101 -5.57 6.17 -15.63
CA ILE A 101 -6.82 6.07 -14.89
C ILE A 101 -7.13 4.62 -14.56
N LEU A 102 -6.91 3.67 -15.47
CA LEU A 102 -7.23 2.27 -15.17
C LEU A 102 -6.41 1.73 -13.98
N PRO A 103 -5.08 1.93 -13.91
CA PRO A 103 -4.32 1.52 -12.73
C PRO A 103 -4.70 2.34 -11.51
N ALA A 104 -4.96 3.65 -11.64
CA ALA A 104 -5.40 4.48 -10.53
C ALA A 104 -6.73 4.01 -9.94
N LEU A 105 -7.72 3.63 -10.75
CA LEU A 105 -9.02 3.11 -10.28
C LEU A 105 -8.83 1.83 -9.47
N ILE A 106 -7.97 0.93 -9.95
CA ILE A 106 -7.64 -0.32 -9.25
C ILE A 106 -6.90 -0.04 -7.95
N GLY A 107 -6.05 1.00 -7.96
CA GLY A 107 -5.37 1.52 -6.77
C GLY A 107 -6.27 2.24 -5.76
N LEU A 108 -7.58 2.36 -5.98
CA LEU A 108 -8.46 2.91 -4.93
C LEU A 108 -8.76 1.88 -3.82
N LEU A 109 -8.44 0.61 -4.05
CA LEU A 109 -8.69 -0.47 -3.11
C LEU A 109 -7.40 -1.22 -2.81
N PRO A 110 -7.09 -1.49 -1.53
CA PRO A 110 -5.96 -2.34 -1.18
C PRO A 110 -6.33 -3.79 -1.53
N MET A 111 -5.97 -4.23 -2.73
CA MET A 111 -6.21 -5.58 -3.20
C MET A 111 -4.90 -6.37 -3.39
N PRO A 112 -4.80 -7.59 -2.84
CA PRO A 112 -3.69 -8.47 -3.16
C PRO A 112 -3.75 -8.86 -4.64
N GLY A 113 -2.62 -8.81 -5.36
CA GLY A 113 -2.60 -9.23 -6.77
C GLY A 113 -3.14 -8.20 -7.78
N GLY A 114 -3.49 -6.97 -7.34
CA GLY A 114 -3.85 -5.86 -8.25
C GLY A 114 -2.83 -5.65 -9.37
N ALA A 115 -1.55 -5.93 -9.08
CA ALA A 115 -0.41 -6.12 -10.00
C ALA A 115 -0.79 -6.82 -11.32
N ILE A 116 -1.27 -8.05 -11.16
CA ILE A 116 -1.57 -9.01 -12.22
C ILE A 116 -2.94 -8.69 -12.83
N PHE A 117 -3.89 -8.27 -11.99
CA PHE A 117 -5.26 -7.99 -12.41
C PHE A 117 -5.34 -6.82 -13.41
N SER A 118 -4.59 -5.73 -13.20
CA SER A 118 -4.65 -4.58 -14.10
C SER A 118 -3.78 -4.71 -15.37
N ALA A 119 -2.80 -5.61 -15.35
CA ALA A 119 -1.84 -5.80 -16.43
C ALA A 119 -2.48 -6.04 -17.82
N PRO A 120 -3.50 -6.90 -17.98
CA PRO A 120 -4.12 -7.13 -19.29
C PRO A 120 -4.76 -5.87 -19.89
N PHE A 121 -5.35 -4.99 -19.06
CA PHE A 121 -5.97 -3.76 -19.56
C PHE A 121 -4.96 -2.74 -20.07
N ILE A 122 -3.82 -2.61 -19.39
CA ILE A 122 -2.70 -1.79 -19.87
C ILE A 122 -2.13 -2.38 -21.15
N GLU A 123 -1.96 -3.70 -21.21
CA GLU A 123 -1.45 -4.39 -22.38
C GLU A 123 -2.35 -4.16 -23.60
N GLU A 124 -3.67 -4.19 -23.41
CA GLU A 124 -4.63 -3.91 -24.47
C GLU A 124 -4.48 -2.50 -25.05
N ILE A 125 -4.39 -1.47 -24.20
CA ILE A 125 -4.15 -0.10 -24.66
C ILE A 125 -2.76 0.01 -25.31
N ALA A 126 -1.74 -0.59 -24.70
CA ALA A 126 -0.35 -0.51 -25.15
C ALA A 126 -0.11 -1.14 -26.53
N LYS A 127 -0.90 -2.14 -26.93
CA LYS A 127 -0.82 -2.76 -28.27
C LYS A 127 -0.96 -1.73 -29.39
N HIS A 128 -1.80 -0.71 -29.21
CA HIS A 128 -2.03 0.33 -30.20
C HIS A 128 -0.87 1.34 -30.30
N TYR A 129 -0.04 1.46 -29.26
CA TYR A 129 1.01 2.49 -29.12
C TYR A 129 2.43 1.92 -29.02
N LYS A 130 2.61 0.61 -29.27
CA LYS A 130 3.92 -0.09 -29.23
C LYS A 130 4.73 0.20 -27.96
N ILE A 131 4.05 0.32 -26.81
CA ILE A 131 4.68 0.67 -25.53
C ILE A 131 5.49 -0.53 -25.01
N PRO A 132 6.79 -0.38 -24.66
CA PRO A 132 7.59 -1.47 -24.10
C PRO A 132 6.99 -2.05 -22.81
N ARG A 133 7.12 -3.37 -22.59
CA ARG A 133 6.61 -4.04 -21.38
C ARG A 133 7.14 -3.45 -20.07
N THR A 134 8.40 -2.99 -20.06
CA THR A 134 9.00 -2.32 -18.91
C THR A 134 8.27 -1.03 -18.56
N GLN A 135 7.93 -0.22 -19.57
CA GLN A 135 7.17 1.01 -19.39
C GLN A 135 5.75 0.72 -18.92
N GLN A 136 5.09 -0.31 -19.47
CA GLN A 136 3.78 -0.75 -19.01
C GLN A 136 3.80 -1.13 -17.52
N ALA A 137 4.80 -1.89 -17.09
CA ALA A 137 4.95 -2.29 -15.70
C ALA A 137 5.16 -1.09 -14.76
N ILE A 138 5.96 -0.10 -15.19
CA ILE A 138 6.20 1.14 -14.42
C ILE A 138 4.93 1.97 -14.31
N ILE A 139 4.23 2.23 -15.41
CA ILE A 139 2.95 2.94 -15.42
C ILE A 139 1.97 2.25 -14.47
N ASN A 140 1.87 0.92 -14.59
CA ASN A 140 0.98 0.12 -13.77
C ASN A 140 1.29 0.22 -12.28
N TYR A 141 2.57 0.07 -11.93
CA TYR A 141 3.03 0.17 -10.56
C TYR A 141 2.76 1.56 -10.00
N TRP A 142 3.23 2.61 -10.69
CA TRP A 142 3.19 3.98 -10.19
C TRP A 142 1.77 4.45 -9.88
N PHE A 143 0.88 4.40 -10.88
CA PHE A 143 -0.47 4.97 -10.72
C PHE A 143 -1.37 4.17 -9.77
N ARG A 144 -1.11 2.87 -9.56
CA ARG A 144 -1.80 2.09 -8.52
C ARG A 144 -1.43 2.50 -7.10
N HIS A 145 -0.22 3.00 -6.88
CA HIS A 145 0.26 3.34 -5.54
C HIS A 145 0.15 4.85 -5.25
N SER A 146 -0.22 5.68 -6.23
CA SER A 146 -0.39 7.12 -6.02
C SER A 146 -1.42 7.47 -4.94
N TRP A 147 -2.41 6.60 -4.69
CA TRP A 147 -3.43 6.80 -3.65
C TRP A 147 -2.94 6.47 -2.23
N GLU A 148 -1.86 5.70 -2.08
CA GLU A 148 -1.39 5.22 -0.76
C GLU A 148 -1.08 6.34 0.22
N TYR A 149 -0.75 7.52 -0.28
CA TYR A 149 -0.37 8.67 0.52
C TYR A 149 -1.54 9.30 1.29
N SER A 150 -2.75 9.35 0.71
CA SER A 150 -3.85 10.12 1.30
C SER A 150 -5.17 9.37 1.36
N TRP A 151 -5.27 8.18 0.74
CA TRP A 151 -6.56 7.50 0.62
C TRP A 151 -6.92 6.72 1.89
N PRO A 152 -8.08 6.99 2.52
CA PRO A 152 -8.45 6.45 3.85
C PRO A 152 -8.53 4.93 3.96
N LEU A 153 -8.67 4.23 2.85
CA LEU A 153 -8.76 2.77 2.84
C LEU A 153 -7.39 2.09 2.95
N TYR A 154 -6.28 2.83 2.83
CA TYR A 154 -4.96 2.20 2.86
C TYR A 154 -4.48 1.92 4.29
N PRO A 155 -4.03 0.67 4.58
CA PRO A 155 -3.55 0.30 5.91
C PRO A 155 -2.38 1.15 6.41
N GLY A 156 -1.53 1.65 5.51
CA GLY A 156 -0.41 2.53 5.87
C GLY A 156 -0.87 3.82 6.52
N LEU A 157 -1.84 4.52 5.91
CA LEU A 157 -2.42 5.75 6.45
C LEU A 157 -3.13 5.48 7.79
N LEU A 158 -3.94 4.41 7.86
CA LEU A 158 -4.64 4.02 9.08
C LEU A 158 -3.69 3.71 10.24
N LEU A 159 -2.56 3.06 9.95
CA LEU A 159 -1.53 2.79 10.94
C LEU A 159 -0.86 4.09 11.43
N THR A 160 -0.56 5.04 10.52
CA THR A 160 0.00 6.34 10.89
C THR A 160 -0.97 7.15 11.76
N VAL A 161 -2.25 7.18 11.41
CA VAL A 161 -3.32 7.81 12.21
C VAL A 161 -3.36 7.21 13.61
N HIS A 162 -3.34 5.88 13.71
CA HIS A 162 -3.37 5.16 14.98
C HIS A 162 -2.11 5.40 15.84
N LEU A 163 -0.92 5.41 15.25
CA LEU A 163 0.34 5.63 15.98
C LEU A 163 0.55 7.11 16.33
N GLY A 164 0.23 8.01 15.41
CA GLY A 164 0.39 9.45 15.54
C GLY A 164 -0.72 10.13 16.33
N GLN A 165 -1.83 9.43 16.61
CA GLN A 165 -3.01 9.96 17.31
C GLN A 165 -3.56 11.24 16.64
N VAL A 166 -3.50 11.29 15.31
CA VAL A 166 -4.03 12.39 14.48
C VAL A 166 -5.37 12.02 13.87
N GLY A 167 -6.15 13.00 13.40
CA GLY A 167 -7.40 12.71 12.70
C GLY A 167 -7.15 12.06 11.33
N LEU A 168 -7.95 11.05 10.97
CA LEU A 168 -7.85 10.38 9.66
C LEU A 168 -8.01 11.35 8.49
N PHE A 169 -9.07 12.15 8.50
CA PHE A 169 -9.32 13.12 7.43
C PHE A 169 -8.35 14.29 7.46
N GLU A 170 -7.86 14.67 8.64
CA GLU A 170 -6.85 15.71 8.78
C GLU A 170 -5.55 15.26 8.10
N LEU A 171 -5.05 14.07 8.43
CA LEU A 171 -3.85 13.51 7.79
C LEU A 171 -4.06 13.29 6.29
N ALA A 172 -5.21 12.72 5.89
CA ALA A 172 -5.54 12.53 4.48
C ALA A 172 -5.48 13.85 3.69
N ILE A 173 -6.03 14.95 4.23
CA ILE A 173 -6.01 16.26 3.59
C ILE A 173 -4.59 16.83 3.54
N ILE A 174 -3.81 16.68 4.62
CA ILE A 174 -2.41 17.11 4.68
C ILE A 174 -1.56 16.39 3.63
N ASP A 175 -1.82 15.11 3.37
CA ASP A 175 -1.06 14.30 2.41
C ASP A 175 -1.59 14.41 0.97
N LEU A 176 -2.71 15.10 0.72
CA LEU A 176 -3.25 15.34 -0.64
C LEU A 176 -2.21 15.97 -1.60
N PRO A 177 -1.40 16.97 -1.21
CA PRO A 177 -0.38 17.52 -2.10
C PRO A 177 0.62 16.46 -2.55
N ILE A 178 0.99 15.51 -1.68
CA ILE A 178 1.92 14.42 -2.02
C ILE A 178 1.27 13.48 -3.04
N MET A 179 0.00 13.12 -2.82
CA MET A 179 -0.78 12.33 -3.79
C MET A 179 -0.84 13.03 -5.15
N ILE A 180 -1.16 14.33 -5.19
CA ILE A 180 -1.22 15.12 -6.43
C ILE A 180 0.13 15.16 -7.13
N LEU A 181 1.22 15.39 -6.38
CA LEU A 181 2.59 15.38 -6.93
C LEU A 181 2.96 13.99 -7.47
N SER A 182 2.54 12.91 -6.82
CA SER A 182 2.73 11.54 -7.33
C SER A 182 2.05 11.36 -8.68
N PHE A 183 0.80 11.81 -8.84
CA PHE A 183 0.12 11.79 -10.14
C PHE A 183 0.82 12.65 -11.19
N LEU A 184 1.22 13.88 -10.83
CA LEU A 184 1.88 14.81 -11.73
C LEU A 184 3.22 14.27 -12.23
N PHE A 185 4.07 13.78 -11.32
CA PHE A 185 5.36 13.20 -11.68
C PHE A 185 5.20 11.91 -12.48
N GLY A 186 4.20 11.08 -12.16
CA GLY A 186 3.88 9.91 -12.97
C GLY A 186 3.52 10.30 -14.40
N TYR A 187 2.73 11.36 -14.58
CA TYR A 187 2.38 11.87 -15.90
C TYR A 187 3.60 12.41 -16.66
N ILE A 188 4.41 13.25 -16.02
CA ILE A 188 5.58 13.88 -16.65
C ILE A 188 6.63 12.82 -17.05
N PHE A 189 6.98 11.91 -16.14
CA PHE A 189 8.09 10.99 -16.36
C PHE A 189 7.69 9.69 -17.05
N PHE A 190 6.45 9.21 -16.87
CA PHE A 190 6.06 7.89 -17.39
C PHE A 190 5.04 7.91 -18.53
N LEU A 191 4.22 8.97 -18.65
CA LEU A 191 3.21 9.06 -19.72
C LEU A 191 3.60 10.03 -20.84
N SER A 192 4.25 11.14 -20.53
CA SER A 192 4.69 12.11 -21.55
C SER A 192 5.63 11.52 -22.60
N PRO A 193 6.53 10.56 -22.27
CA PRO A 193 7.38 9.89 -23.26
C PRO A 193 6.65 8.89 -24.17
N VAL A 194 5.40 8.51 -23.84
CA VAL A 194 4.61 7.54 -24.62
C VAL A 194 4.14 8.22 -25.91
N LYS A 195 4.59 7.71 -27.06
CA LYS A 195 4.22 8.19 -28.39
C LYS A 195 2.94 7.55 -28.90
#